data_AF-A0A914YAI6-F1
#
_entry.id   AF-A0A914YAI6-F1
#
_cell.length_a   1.000
_cell.length_b   1.000
_cell.length_c   1.000
_cell.angle_alpha   90.00
_cell.angle_beta   90.00
_cell.angle_gamma   90.00
#
_symmetry.space_group_name_H-M   'P 1'
#
loop_
_entity.id
_entity.type
_entity.pdbx_description
1 polymer ?
#
loop_
_entity_poly.entity_id
_entity_poly.type
_entity_poly.pdbx_seq_one_letter_code
_entity_poly.pdbx_strand_id
1 'polypeptide(L)'
;MFNEKWKRENNDDLPNGCQNGKQVLEEYLLKFGFWSLEHYDLYKKQEYSAHFNYIKGRQVEVLMVAKKVAMAHELAKTLSDNNYKSKRYYKDGSLRPSNDYENNDDRSSFLPIFEFTTSFFGVDAHVWLVATMGHLYTKDFENQLREPSQAFTFEIVEKHESIHDFKQDLPFLLEDVAKGSDALVLLFDNDLDGESISFEVIDTVKHVMKRPPCGTIMDVIYRARFFSVPEIKVAMQRLEKPDFYKFLAIDAQQKLELIMGKSFSRQQNKVFRWRFPNHNIRDFLFLLGPNVALTKIVEQYKVKENATQKYTLELTMEVNNQNVTATLDSKTFNDRESAEEVCQRLKEAKYCEVISDPVSVSESIGPLPGLNTSELFQFMSKNFGLSLLELDQICQKLYAKAFITNPRTKSTKYPSNIGDCVKYFLRTFPRRVSPSYGIPEVSTDMPLNIDAALKLGVADDNHPPIIPTEKFPSNITRIHKSFTQTQS
;
A
#
# COMPACT_ATOMS: atom_id res chain seq x y z
N MET A 1 5.10 14.43 -34.30
CA MET A 1 5.21 15.89 -34.56
C MET A 1 6.14 16.61 -33.58
N PHE A 2 6.01 16.47 -32.25
CA PHE A 2 6.92 17.15 -31.29
C PHE A 2 8.40 16.74 -31.46
N ASN A 3 8.64 15.45 -31.71
CA ASN A 3 9.98 14.88 -31.89
C ASN A 3 10.68 15.35 -33.18
N GLU A 4 9.92 15.63 -34.24
CA GLU A 4 10.49 16.15 -35.49
C GLU A 4 10.77 17.65 -35.43
N LYS A 5 9.91 18.41 -34.74
CA LYS A 5 10.10 19.85 -34.59
C LYS A 5 11.30 20.15 -33.67
N TRP A 6 11.46 19.39 -32.58
CA TRP A 6 12.60 19.53 -31.67
C TRP A 6 13.95 19.22 -32.35
N LYS A 7 14.01 18.18 -33.19
CA LYS A 7 15.21 17.83 -33.98
C LYS A 7 15.58 18.90 -35.02
N ARG A 8 14.58 19.53 -35.66
CA ARG A 8 14.83 20.58 -36.66
C ARG A 8 15.28 21.90 -36.03
N GLU A 9 14.83 22.21 -34.82
CA GLU A 9 15.09 23.51 -34.20
C GLU A 9 16.38 23.56 -33.38
N ASN A 10 16.91 22.42 -32.90
CA ASN A 10 18.04 22.43 -31.95
C ASN A 10 19.39 21.94 -32.48
N ASN A 11 19.46 21.29 -33.65
CA ASN A 11 20.73 20.87 -34.30
C ASN A 11 21.81 20.27 -33.37
N ASP A 12 21.39 19.69 -32.25
CA ASP A 12 22.22 19.15 -31.20
C ASP A 12 21.93 17.66 -31.11
N ASP A 13 23.00 16.88 -30.98
CA ASP A 13 22.94 15.54 -30.40
C ASP A 13 22.08 15.61 -29.12
N LEU A 14 21.31 14.55 -28.85
CA LEU A 14 20.69 14.36 -27.52
C LEU A 14 21.74 14.78 -26.47
N PRO A 15 21.41 15.66 -25.51
CA PRO A 15 22.41 16.27 -24.65
C PRO A 15 23.34 15.18 -24.13
N ASN A 16 24.66 15.42 -24.25
CA ASN A 16 25.76 14.56 -23.78
C ASN A 16 25.65 14.13 -22.29
N GLY A 17 24.58 14.53 -21.59
CA GLY A 17 24.20 14.13 -20.24
C GLY A 17 23.39 12.83 -20.14
N CYS A 18 23.18 12.06 -21.21
CA CYS A 18 22.93 10.62 -21.04
C CYS A 18 24.24 9.95 -20.61
N GLN A 19 24.65 10.20 -19.36
CA GLN A 19 25.59 9.34 -18.66
C GLN A 19 25.14 7.90 -18.93
N ASN A 20 26.07 7.05 -19.38
CA ASN A 20 25.81 5.63 -19.59
C ASN A 20 25.01 5.14 -18.36
N GLY A 21 23.82 4.54 -18.54
CA GLY A 21 22.97 4.18 -17.40
C GLY A 21 23.72 3.35 -16.37
N LYS A 22 24.75 2.60 -16.80
CA LYS A 22 25.71 1.93 -15.93
C LYS A 22 26.49 2.89 -15.02
N GLN A 23 27.03 3.99 -15.54
CA GLN A 23 27.76 4.99 -14.75
C GLN A 23 26.87 5.64 -13.69
N VAL A 24 25.63 6.00 -14.04
CA VAL A 24 24.65 6.53 -13.08
C VAL A 24 24.43 5.50 -11.97
N LEU A 25 24.22 4.24 -12.33
CA LEU A 25 24.05 3.16 -11.35
C LEU A 25 25.27 2.99 -10.44
N GLU A 26 26.48 3.06 -10.99
CA GLU A 26 27.74 2.99 -10.23
C GLU A 26 27.88 4.16 -9.24
N GLU A 27 27.54 5.40 -9.65
CA GLU A 27 27.52 6.57 -8.77
C GLU A 27 26.51 6.40 -7.63
N TYR A 28 25.33 5.85 -7.93
CA TYR A 28 24.29 5.53 -6.94
C TYR A 28 24.76 4.45 -5.96
N LEU A 29 25.43 3.41 -6.44
CA LEU A 29 25.99 2.36 -5.59
C LEU A 29 27.05 2.90 -4.63
N LEU A 30 27.96 3.75 -5.13
CA LEU A 30 28.96 4.42 -4.32
C LEU A 30 28.33 5.31 -3.24
N LYS A 31 27.25 6.03 -3.57
CA LYS A 31 26.47 6.82 -2.59
C LYS A 31 26.10 5.94 -1.40
N PHE A 32 25.63 4.71 -1.61
CA PHE A 32 25.24 3.78 -0.54
C PHE A 32 26.37 2.90 0.01
N GLY A 33 27.63 3.13 -0.38
CA GLY A 33 28.79 2.42 0.13
C GLY A 33 29.06 1.08 -0.55
N PHE A 34 28.43 0.79 -1.68
CA PHE A 34 28.75 -0.34 -2.55
C PHE A 34 29.89 0.01 -3.51
N TRP A 35 30.72 -0.96 -3.89
CA TRP A 35 31.90 -0.72 -4.75
C TRP A 35 31.64 -0.89 -6.25
N SER A 36 30.76 -1.83 -6.64
CA SER A 36 30.32 -1.99 -8.03
C SER A 36 28.98 -2.71 -8.14
N LEU A 37 28.37 -2.72 -9.33
CA LEU A 37 27.16 -3.53 -9.61
C LEU A 37 27.37 -5.02 -9.31
N GLU A 38 28.53 -5.57 -9.68
CA GLU A 38 28.88 -6.96 -9.38
C GLU A 38 28.99 -7.21 -7.87
N HIS A 39 29.57 -6.25 -7.13
CA HIS A 39 29.60 -6.35 -5.66
C HIS A 39 28.20 -6.29 -5.06
N TYR A 40 27.30 -5.48 -5.62
CA TYR A 40 25.91 -5.44 -5.17
C TYR A 40 25.18 -6.77 -5.44
N ASP A 41 25.37 -7.37 -6.61
CA ASP A 41 24.79 -8.68 -6.95
C ASP A 41 25.32 -9.80 -6.04
N LEU A 42 26.60 -9.74 -5.67
CA LEU A 42 27.19 -10.64 -4.68
C LEU A 42 26.61 -10.39 -3.28
N TYR A 43 26.52 -9.13 -2.86
CA TYR A 43 25.90 -8.72 -1.59
C TYR A 43 24.45 -9.21 -1.49
N LYS A 44 23.67 -9.12 -2.57
CA LYS A 44 22.29 -9.63 -2.66
C LYS A 44 22.22 -11.15 -2.52
N LYS A 45 23.27 -11.88 -2.93
CA LYS A 45 23.34 -13.36 -2.90
C LYS A 45 23.92 -13.93 -1.60
N GLN A 46 24.55 -13.11 -0.75
CA GLN A 46 25.35 -13.61 0.38
C GLN A 46 24.59 -13.69 1.71
N GLU A 47 24.77 -14.84 2.37
CA GLU A 47 24.59 -15.04 3.81
C GLU A 47 25.90 -14.64 4.52
N TYR A 48 25.96 -13.45 5.12
CA TYR A 48 27.20 -12.98 5.77
C TYR A 48 27.47 -13.69 7.10
N SER A 49 28.53 -14.51 7.17
CA SER A 49 29.09 -15.04 8.41
C SER A 49 30.03 -14.06 9.13
N ALA A 50 30.54 -13.04 8.43
CA ALA A 50 31.56 -12.12 8.94
C ALA A 50 31.01 -11.15 10.02
N HIS A 51 29.81 -10.58 9.82
CA HIS A 51 29.17 -9.74 10.83
C HIS A 51 28.83 -10.55 12.09
N PHE A 52 28.35 -11.79 11.93
CA PHE A 52 28.03 -12.69 13.04
C PHE A 52 29.25 -12.90 13.96
N ASN A 53 30.43 -13.12 13.39
CA ASN A 53 31.66 -13.27 14.15
C ASN A 53 32.07 -11.97 14.89
N TYR A 54 31.75 -10.80 14.33
CA TYR A 54 32.04 -9.50 14.96
C TYR A 54 31.16 -9.20 16.18
N ILE A 55 29.87 -9.57 16.11
CA ILE A 55 28.92 -9.28 17.18
C ILE A 55 28.93 -10.33 18.30
N LYS A 56 29.61 -11.47 18.09
CA LYS A 56 29.66 -12.57 19.05
C LYS A 56 30.34 -12.17 20.36
N GLY A 57 29.68 -12.45 21.48
CA GLY A 57 30.28 -12.34 22.83
C GLY A 57 30.22 -10.95 23.47
N ARG A 58 29.46 -9.99 22.91
CA ARG A 58 29.17 -8.69 23.53
C ARG A 58 27.71 -8.30 23.31
N GLN A 59 27.23 -7.35 24.11
CA GLN A 59 25.96 -6.69 23.83
C GLN A 59 26.08 -5.82 22.58
N VAL A 60 25.06 -5.87 21.73
CA VAL A 60 25.00 -5.19 20.43
C VAL A 60 23.97 -4.07 20.48
N GLU A 61 24.31 -2.89 19.96
CA GLU A 61 23.34 -1.81 19.79
C GLU A 61 22.66 -1.93 18.41
N VAL A 62 21.34 -2.04 18.38
CA VAL A 62 20.57 -2.23 17.14
C VAL A 62 19.55 -1.11 16.99
N LEU A 63 19.65 -0.36 15.89
CA LEU A 63 18.60 0.56 15.49
C LEU A 63 17.58 -0.18 14.64
N MET A 64 16.31 -0.12 15.02
CA MET A 64 15.18 -0.59 14.22
C MET A 64 14.33 0.60 13.79
N VAL A 65 13.86 0.59 12.54
CA VAL A 65 13.06 1.69 12.01
C VAL A 65 11.80 1.17 11.32
N ALA A 66 10.64 1.69 11.71
CA ALA A 66 9.33 1.31 11.16
C ALA A 66 8.63 2.49 10.47
N LYS A 67 7.61 2.20 9.66
CA LYS A 67 6.91 3.22 8.87
C LYS A 67 6.08 4.18 9.71
N LYS A 68 5.38 3.66 10.73
CA LYS A 68 4.37 4.39 11.50
C LYS A 68 4.54 4.15 12.99
N VAL A 69 4.15 5.14 13.80
CA VAL A 69 4.29 5.07 15.26
C VAL A 69 3.47 3.93 15.86
N ALA A 70 2.21 3.76 15.44
CA ALA A 70 1.37 2.64 15.88
C ALA A 70 1.98 1.28 15.56
N MET A 71 2.58 1.15 14.37
CA MET A 71 3.27 -0.07 13.98
C MET A 71 4.53 -0.29 14.84
N ALA A 72 5.35 0.75 15.04
CA ALA A 72 6.54 0.68 15.89
C ALA A 72 6.20 0.25 17.32
N HIS A 73 5.10 0.75 17.88
CA HIS A 73 4.63 0.34 19.20
C HIS A 73 4.24 -1.15 19.25
N GLU A 74 3.49 -1.63 18.27
CA GLU A 74 3.09 -3.05 18.21
C GLU A 74 4.29 -3.97 17.98
N LEU A 75 5.26 -3.53 17.17
CA LEU A 75 6.54 -4.21 16.97
C LEU A 75 7.34 -4.26 18.28
N ALA A 76 7.44 -3.15 19.02
CA ALA A 76 8.08 -3.10 20.33
C ALA A 76 7.43 -4.08 21.31
N LYS A 77 6.09 -4.06 21.43
CA LYS A 77 5.32 -4.99 22.26
C LYS A 77 5.62 -6.44 21.91
N THR A 78 5.62 -6.76 20.62
CA THR A 78 5.81 -8.14 20.13
C THR A 78 7.26 -8.61 20.33
N LEU A 79 8.26 -7.79 20.00
CA LEU A 79 9.68 -8.16 20.05
C LEU A 79 10.28 -8.18 21.46
N SER A 80 9.69 -7.42 22.39
CA SER A 80 10.12 -7.36 23.79
C SER A 80 9.28 -8.19 24.75
N ASP A 81 8.27 -8.91 24.25
CA ASP A 81 7.27 -9.59 25.10
C ASP A 81 6.64 -8.65 26.13
N ASN A 82 6.24 -7.46 25.66
CA ASN A 82 5.74 -6.31 26.42
C ASN A 82 6.75 -5.66 27.39
N ASN A 83 8.03 -6.03 27.37
CA ASN A 83 9.07 -5.43 28.21
C ASN A 83 9.85 -4.34 27.47
N TYR A 84 9.18 -3.25 27.10
CA TYR A 84 9.81 -2.08 26.47
C TYR A 84 9.60 -0.81 27.31
N LYS A 85 10.50 0.15 27.13
CA LYS A 85 10.41 1.50 27.67
C LYS A 85 10.14 2.47 26.52
N SER A 86 9.31 3.48 26.74
CA SER A 86 9.15 4.57 25.78
C SER A 86 9.94 5.80 26.23
N LYS A 87 10.61 6.45 25.28
CA LYS A 87 11.39 7.67 25.47
C LYS A 87 10.91 8.73 24.49
N ARG A 88 11.05 9.98 24.90
CA ARG A 88 10.81 11.17 24.07
C ARG A 88 12.13 11.85 23.76
N TYR A 89 12.29 12.23 22.50
CA TYR A 89 13.37 13.07 22.04
C TYR A 89 13.03 14.56 22.17
N TYR A 90 14.01 15.33 22.63
CA TYR A 90 13.90 16.78 22.79
C TYR A 90 14.94 17.47 21.91
N LYS A 91 14.68 18.72 21.53
CA LYS A 91 15.58 19.52 20.67
C LYS A 91 16.97 19.76 21.27
N ASP A 92 17.14 19.55 22.58
CA ASP A 92 18.42 19.58 23.26
C ASP A 92 19.23 18.27 23.10
N GLY A 93 18.73 17.31 22.31
CA GLY A 93 19.32 15.99 22.11
C GLY A 93 19.05 15.01 23.26
N SER A 94 18.33 15.43 24.32
CA SER A 94 18.08 14.58 25.47
C SER A 94 16.96 13.57 25.22
N LEU A 95 17.16 12.34 25.72
CA LEU A 95 16.16 11.28 25.73
C LEU A 95 15.61 11.12 27.15
N ARG A 96 14.30 11.33 27.33
CA ARG A 96 13.65 11.24 28.65
C ARG A 96 12.54 10.19 28.63
N PRO A 97 12.31 9.43 29.73
CA PRO A 97 11.22 8.46 29.81
C PRO A 97 9.86 9.10 29.54
N SER A 98 8.97 8.37 28.87
CA SER A 98 7.59 8.75 28.61
C SER A 98 6.64 7.56 28.80
N ASN A 99 5.49 7.81 29.42
CA ASN A 99 4.41 6.82 29.55
C ASN A 99 3.25 7.11 28.58
N ASP A 100 3.38 8.13 27.73
CA ASP A 100 2.24 8.79 27.07
C ASP A 100 1.71 8.06 25.82
N TYR A 101 2.31 6.95 25.39
CA TYR A 101 1.88 6.32 24.14
C TYR A 101 0.48 5.70 24.24
N GLU A 102 0.12 5.09 25.37
CA GLU A 102 -1.19 4.39 25.49
C GLU A 102 -2.40 5.33 25.42
N ASN A 103 -2.20 6.66 25.55
CA ASN A 103 -3.26 7.67 25.54
C ASN A 103 -3.29 8.57 24.30
N ASN A 104 -2.35 8.43 23.34
CA ASN A 104 -2.19 9.39 22.25
C ASN A 104 -2.65 8.86 20.88
N ASP A 105 -3.56 9.62 20.26
CA ASP A 105 -3.92 9.56 18.84
C ASP A 105 -2.68 9.95 17.99
N ASP A 106 -2.65 9.64 16.69
CA ASP A 106 -1.55 9.95 15.73
C ASP A 106 -1.21 11.47 15.59
N ARG A 107 -1.71 12.32 16.49
CA ARG A 107 -1.54 13.77 16.57
C ARG A 107 -0.55 14.21 17.66
N SER A 108 0.13 13.28 18.34
CA SER A 108 1.13 13.65 19.35
C SER A 108 2.26 14.49 18.73
N SER A 109 2.61 15.60 19.37
CA SER A 109 3.67 16.52 18.95
C SER A 109 5.09 15.96 19.16
N PHE A 110 5.24 14.65 19.31
CA PHE A 110 6.52 13.98 19.54
C PHE A 110 6.57 12.61 18.89
N LEU A 111 7.76 12.23 18.47
CA LEU A 111 8.10 10.90 17.97
C LEU A 111 8.61 10.04 19.14
N PRO A 112 7.86 9.02 19.58
CA PRO A 112 8.34 8.13 20.62
C PRO A 112 9.44 7.23 20.08
N ILE A 113 10.40 6.93 20.96
CA ILE A 113 11.42 5.92 20.76
C ILE A 113 11.11 4.78 21.71
N PHE A 114 11.12 3.55 21.22
CA PHE A 114 10.93 2.37 22.05
C PHE A 114 12.28 1.70 22.30
N GLU A 115 12.64 1.52 23.56
CA GLU A 115 13.89 0.92 24.01
C GLU A 115 13.59 -0.43 24.68
N PHE A 116 14.27 -1.49 24.27
CA PHE A 116 14.13 -2.82 24.87
C PHE A 116 15.36 -3.70 24.61
N THR A 117 15.44 -4.83 25.32
CA THR A 117 16.46 -5.85 25.06
C THR A 117 15.82 -7.09 24.41
N THR A 118 16.51 -7.66 23.43
CA THR A 118 16.06 -8.88 22.74
C THR A 118 17.25 -9.67 22.20
N SER A 119 17.01 -10.87 21.66
CA SER A 119 18.06 -11.63 20.98
C SER A 119 18.16 -11.21 19.50
N PHE A 120 19.36 -10.87 19.05
CA PHE A 120 19.67 -10.58 17.65
C PHE A 120 20.76 -11.55 17.18
N PHE A 121 20.45 -12.44 16.23
CA PHE A 121 21.35 -13.53 15.84
C PHE A 121 21.94 -14.32 17.03
N GLY A 122 21.15 -14.57 18.08
CA GLY A 122 21.58 -15.35 19.23
C GLY A 122 22.50 -14.62 20.22
N VAL A 123 22.75 -13.31 20.04
CA VAL A 123 23.42 -12.46 21.04
C VAL A 123 22.46 -11.46 21.65
N ASP A 124 22.76 -10.98 22.85
CA ASP A 124 21.96 -9.96 23.53
C ASP A 124 22.10 -8.63 22.79
N ALA A 125 20.96 -8.06 22.38
CA ALA A 125 20.89 -6.78 21.73
C ALA A 125 20.10 -5.78 22.56
N HIS A 126 20.65 -4.57 22.66
CA HIS A 126 19.93 -3.39 23.09
C HIS A 126 19.34 -2.70 21.84
N VAL A 127 18.03 -2.52 21.84
CA VAL A 127 17.28 -2.10 20.65
C VAL A 127 16.69 -0.71 20.86
N TRP A 128 16.89 0.14 19.86
CA TRP A 128 16.20 1.42 19.71
C TRP A 128 15.26 1.33 18.52
N LEU A 129 13.95 1.45 18.74
CA LEU A 129 12.94 1.40 17.69
C LEU A 129 12.28 2.76 17.49
N VAL A 130 12.40 3.31 16.28
CA VAL A 130 11.90 4.63 15.87
C VAL A 130 10.95 4.49 14.68
N ALA A 131 10.01 5.42 14.51
CA ALA A 131 9.14 5.49 13.34
C ALA A 131 9.44 6.70 12.45
N THR A 132 9.35 6.54 11.12
CA THR A 132 9.58 7.64 10.15
C THR A 132 8.34 8.48 9.85
N MET A 133 7.14 7.93 10.05
CA MET A 133 5.86 8.52 9.64
C MET A 133 5.77 8.77 8.12
N GLY A 134 6.35 7.88 7.30
CA GLY A 134 6.36 7.97 5.83
C GLY A 134 7.75 8.27 5.29
N HIS A 135 7.81 8.97 4.15
CA HIS A 135 9.06 9.46 3.56
C HIS A 135 9.70 10.53 4.44
N LEU A 136 11.04 10.58 4.45
CA LEU A 136 11.83 11.61 5.11
C LEU A 136 11.98 12.83 4.20
N TYR A 137 12.03 12.58 2.89
CA TYR A 137 12.33 13.57 1.87
C TYR A 137 11.25 13.60 0.79
N THR A 138 11.17 14.74 0.12
CA THR A 138 10.38 14.95 -1.09
C THR A 138 11.31 15.41 -2.21
N LYS A 139 11.07 14.90 -3.41
CA LYS A 139 11.87 15.28 -4.59
C LYS A 139 11.32 16.56 -5.20
N ASP A 140 12.21 17.50 -5.46
CA ASP A 140 11.88 18.73 -6.17
C ASP A 140 13.08 19.23 -6.99
N PHE A 141 12.85 20.12 -7.94
CA PHE A 141 13.94 20.81 -8.61
C PHE A 141 14.67 21.72 -7.62
N GLU A 142 16.00 21.76 -7.73
CA GLU A 142 16.83 22.69 -6.96
C GLU A 142 16.36 24.13 -7.18
N ASN A 143 16.18 24.47 -8.45
CA ASN A 143 15.75 25.78 -8.91
C ASN A 143 14.26 25.78 -9.27
N GLN A 144 13.61 26.93 -9.04
CA GLN A 144 12.27 27.13 -9.58
C GLN A 144 12.34 27.07 -11.10
N LEU A 145 11.71 26.04 -11.65
CA LEU A 145 11.43 26.00 -13.08
C LEU A 145 10.72 27.31 -13.47
N ARG A 146 11.00 27.84 -14.66
CA ARG A 146 10.27 28.97 -15.29
C ARG A 146 9.69 28.53 -16.62
N GLU A 147 10.50 27.84 -17.42
CA GLU A 147 10.10 27.23 -18.69
C GLU A 147 10.10 25.70 -18.60
N PRO A 148 9.22 24.99 -19.34
CA PRO A 148 9.15 23.53 -19.28
C PRO A 148 10.43 22.81 -19.69
N SER A 149 11.19 23.35 -20.65
CA SER A 149 12.44 22.76 -21.12
C SER A 149 13.49 22.61 -20.02
N GLN A 150 13.45 23.48 -19.00
CA GLN A 150 14.38 23.45 -17.87
C GLN A 150 14.24 22.20 -17.01
N ALA A 151 13.09 21.51 -17.05
CA ALA A 151 12.88 20.30 -16.26
C ALA A 151 13.77 19.13 -16.70
N PHE A 152 14.29 19.16 -17.93
CA PHE A 152 15.20 18.13 -18.44
C PHE A 152 16.68 18.43 -18.16
N THR A 153 16.98 19.64 -17.67
CA THR A 153 18.37 20.08 -17.41
C THR A 153 18.61 20.40 -15.93
N PHE A 154 17.58 20.76 -15.17
CA PHE A 154 17.72 21.06 -13.75
C PHE A 154 17.93 19.80 -12.92
N GLU A 155 18.81 19.90 -11.94
CA GLU A 155 19.01 18.84 -10.96
C GLU A 155 17.77 18.70 -10.06
N ILE A 156 17.43 17.44 -9.78
CA ILE A 156 16.38 17.08 -8.83
C ILE A 156 17.06 16.78 -7.51
N VAL A 157 16.67 17.53 -6.49
CA VAL A 157 17.19 17.43 -5.13
C VAL A 157 16.14 16.88 -4.18
N GLU A 158 16.61 16.28 -3.09
CA GLU A 158 15.79 15.85 -1.98
C GLU A 158 15.66 17.00 -0.98
N LYS A 159 14.42 17.38 -0.66
CA LYS A 159 14.08 18.40 0.33
C LYS A 159 13.35 17.74 1.49
N HIS A 160 13.66 18.13 2.72
CA HIS A 160 12.94 17.62 3.89
C HIS A 160 11.44 17.81 3.74
N GLU A 161 10.67 16.77 4.05
CA GLU A 161 9.22 16.85 3.99
C GLU A 161 8.70 17.86 5.02
N SER A 162 8.19 19.00 4.55
CA SER A 162 7.80 20.15 5.39
C SER A 162 6.40 20.05 5.99
N ILE A 163 5.74 18.89 5.89
CA ILE A 163 4.31 18.74 6.15
C ILE A 163 3.96 18.95 7.65
N HIS A 164 4.91 18.76 8.57
CA HIS A 164 4.75 19.08 9.99
C HIS A 164 6.07 19.56 10.62
N ASP A 165 5.99 20.52 11.55
CA ASP A 165 7.15 21.11 12.25
C ASP A 165 8.08 20.07 12.91
N PHE A 166 7.56 18.90 13.31
CA PHE A 166 8.33 17.83 13.95
C PHE A 166 9.03 16.88 12.96
N LYS A 167 8.56 16.75 11.71
CA LYS A 167 9.21 15.90 10.70
C LYS A 167 10.56 16.49 10.25
N GLN A 168 10.74 17.79 10.39
CA GLN A 168 12.01 18.47 10.11
C GLN A 168 13.13 17.97 11.02
N ASP A 169 12.80 17.56 12.26
CA ASP A 169 13.78 17.10 13.25
C ASP A 169 14.04 15.57 13.18
N LEU A 170 13.25 14.83 12.39
CA LEU A 170 13.35 13.36 12.30
C LEU A 170 14.73 12.87 11.81
N PRO A 171 15.36 13.47 10.77
CA PRO A 171 16.70 13.05 10.35
C PRO A 171 17.75 13.20 11.45
N PHE A 172 17.73 14.32 12.17
CA PHE A 172 18.63 14.56 13.31
C PHE A 172 18.39 13.56 14.44
N LEU A 173 17.12 13.25 14.75
CA LEU A 173 16.76 12.20 15.70
C LEU A 173 17.32 10.83 15.26
N LEU A 174 17.14 10.46 13.99
CA LEU A 174 17.62 9.17 13.47
C LEU A 174 19.15 9.10 13.53
N GLU A 175 19.85 10.18 13.19
CA GLU A 175 21.30 10.26 13.32
C GLU A 175 21.75 10.10 14.77
N ASP A 176 21.11 10.80 15.71
CA ASP A 176 21.46 10.74 17.14
C ASP A 176 21.24 9.34 17.74
N VAL A 177 20.14 8.67 17.38
CA VAL A 177 19.87 7.30 17.84
C VAL A 177 20.77 6.28 17.12
N ALA A 178 21.14 6.53 15.87
CA ALA A 178 22.03 5.65 15.11
C ALA A 178 23.50 5.72 15.57
N LYS A 179 23.92 6.81 16.21
CA LYS A 179 25.28 6.95 16.76
C LYS A 179 25.60 5.78 17.68
N GLY A 180 26.64 5.02 17.33
CA GLY A 180 27.06 3.87 18.12
C GLY A 180 26.25 2.58 17.87
N SER A 181 25.27 2.59 16.97
CA SER A 181 24.58 1.37 16.55
C SER A 181 25.51 0.47 15.75
N ASP A 182 25.50 -0.82 16.07
CA ASP A 182 26.25 -1.88 15.40
C ASP A 182 25.50 -2.47 14.20
N ALA A 183 24.16 -2.37 14.19
CA ALA A 183 23.31 -2.83 13.09
C ALA A 183 22.06 -1.95 12.91
N LEU A 184 21.49 -1.97 11.71
CA LEU A 184 20.23 -1.32 11.33
C LEU A 184 19.25 -2.37 10.80
N VAL A 185 18.02 -2.40 11.31
CA VAL A 185 16.96 -3.30 10.84
C VAL A 185 15.76 -2.48 10.35
N LEU A 186 15.40 -2.67 9.09
CA LEU A 186 14.36 -1.92 8.40
C LEU A 186 13.05 -2.70 8.43
N LEU A 187 12.06 -2.15 9.12
CA LEU A 187 10.76 -2.75 9.44
C LEU A 187 9.62 -2.05 8.66
N PHE A 188 9.83 -1.83 7.37
CA PHE A 188 8.85 -1.21 6.48
C PHE A 188 7.93 -2.24 5.83
N ASP A 189 6.87 -1.75 5.19
CA ASP A 189 5.95 -2.57 4.39
C ASP A 189 6.70 -3.24 3.23
N ASN A 190 6.29 -4.45 2.82
CA ASN A 190 6.92 -5.18 1.71
C ASN A 190 6.45 -4.68 0.33
N ASP A 191 6.18 -3.39 0.21
CA ASP A 191 5.86 -2.73 -1.06
C ASP A 191 7.07 -1.94 -1.57
N LEU A 192 6.93 -1.44 -2.80
CA LEU A 192 7.93 -0.56 -3.41
C LEU A 192 8.22 0.65 -2.50
N ASP A 193 7.17 1.30 -1.99
CA ASP A 193 7.25 2.44 -1.07
C ASP A 193 8.17 2.17 0.14
N GLY A 194 8.04 1.00 0.76
CA GLY A 194 8.88 0.57 1.88
C GLY A 194 10.36 0.40 1.51
N GLU A 195 10.69 -0.03 0.29
CA GLU A 195 12.08 -0.03 -0.19
C GLU A 195 12.61 1.39 -0.44
N SER A 196 11.77 2.30 -0.93
CA SER A 196 12.17 3.71 -1.09
C SER A 196 12.54 4.33 0.25
N ILE A 197 11.66 4.21 1.26
CA ILE A 197 11.89 4.75 2.61
C ILE A 197 13.09 4.05 3.27
N SER A 198 13.32 2.76 2.99
CA SER A 198 14.50 2.02 3.46
C SER A 198 15.79 2.74 3.08
N PHE A 199 15.94 3.11 1.80
CA PHE A 199 17.16 3.77 1.33
C PHE A 199 17.26 5.23 1.78
N GLU A 200 16.15 5.94 2.00
CA GLU A 200 16.18 7.26 2.65
C GLU A 200 16.78 7.16 4.06
N VAL A 201 16.29 6.21 4.88
CA VAL A 201 16.82 6.00 6.23
C VAL A 201 18.28 5.58 6.20
N ILE A 202 18.66 4.66 5.31
CA ILE A 202 20.06 4.24 5.15
C ILE A 202 20.95 5.45 4.83
N ASP A 203 20.54 6.31 3.90
CA ASP A 203 21.31 7.50 3.52
C ASP A 203 21.52 8.43 4.72
N THR A 204 20.47 8.64 5.52
CA THR A 204 20.51 9.43 6.75
C THR A 204 21.45 8.86 7.80
N VAL A 205 21.44 7.55 8.07
CA VAL A 205 22.12 7.03 9.29
C VAL A 205 23.48 6.37 9.04
N LYS A 206 23.76 5.87 7.83
CA LYS A 206 24.97 5.04 7.56
C LYS A 206 26.30 5.69 7.94
N HIS A 207 26.35 7.03 7.93
CA HIS A 207 27.59 7.77 8.15
C HIS A 207 27.91 7.98 9.65
N VAL A 208 26.93 7.84 10.54
CA VAL A 208 27.09 7.94 12.01
C VAL A 208 27.12 6.58 12.72
N MET A 209 26.71 5.51 12.04
CA MET A 209 26.77 4.14 12.55
C MET A 209 28.22 3.65 12.73
N LYS A 210 28.41 2.64 13.59
CA LYS A 210 29.72 1.98 13.72
C LYS A 210 30.07 1.26 12.42
N ARG A 211 31.29 1.49 11.94
CA ARG A 211 31.78 0.75 10.77
C ARG A 211 32.12 -0.69 11.16
N PRO A 212 31.67 -1.68 10.38
CA PRO A 212 32.09 -3.06 10.62
C PRO A 212 33.61 -3.20 10.38
N PRO A 213 34.30 -4.14 11.06
CA PRO A 213 35.74 -4.32 10.91
C PRO A 213 36.16 -4.78 9.51
N CYS A 214 35.25 -5.40 8.77
CA CYS A 214 35.45 -5.88 7.41
C CYS A 214 34.17 -5.63 6.60
N GLY A 215 34.34 -5.46 5.29
CA GLY A 215 33.24 -5.21 4.37
C GLY A 215 32.76 -3.76 4.34
N THR A 216 31.49 -3.57 4.01
CA THR A 216 30.85 -2.26 3.82
C THR A 216 29.82 -2.00 4.91
N ILE A 217 29.39 -0.74 5.08
CA ILE A 217 28.32 -0.42 6.02
C ILE A 217 27.01 -1.17 5.71
N MET A 218 26.77 -1.52 4.45
CA MET A 218 25.59 -2.27 4.03
C MET A 218 25.56 -3.69 4.64
N ASP A 219 26.70 -4.25 5.01
CA ASP A 219 26.78 -5.59 5.61
C ASP A 219 26.06 -5.67 6.96
N VAL A 220 25.92 -4.55 7.67
CA VAL A 220 25.22 -4.44 8.96
C VAL A 220 23.82 -3.87 8.86
N ILE A 221 23.30 -3.71 7.63
CA ILE A 221 21.94 -3.26 7.35
C ILE A 221 21.09 -4.44 6.92
N TYR A 222 19.91 -4.56 7.51
CA TYR A 222 19.01 -5.69 7.37
C TYR A 222 17.59 -5.23 7.06
N ARG A 223 16.85 -6.05 6.32
CA ARG A 223 15.46 -5.84 5.94
C ARG A 223 14.62 -7.00 6.49
N ALA A 224 13.64 -6.70 7.33
CA ALA A 224 12.71 -7.71 7.83
C ALA A 224 11.50 -7.82 6.91
N ARG A 225 11.22 -9.01 6.37
CA ARG A 225 10.04 -9.28 5.54
C ARG A 225 8.93 -9.93 6.37
N PHE A 226 7.82 -9.21 6.57
CA PHE A 226 6.65 -9.73 7.27
C PHE A 226 5.36 -9.20 6.63
N PHE A 227 4.27 -9.97 6.69
CA PHE A 227 2.98 -9.56 6.13
C PHE A 227 2.06 -8.91 7.17
N SER A 228 2.32 -9.20 8.44
CA SER A 228 1.63 -8.63 9.60
C SER A 228 2.57 -8.56 10.80
N VAL A 229 2.30 -7.65 11.74
CA VAL A 229 3.14 -7.47 12.94
C VAL A 229 3.35 -8.77 13.75
N PRO A 230 2.35 -9.66 13.92
CA PRO A 230 2.56 -10.93 14.64
C PRO A 230 3.66 -11.83 14.05
N GLU A 231 3.94 -11.74 12.74
CA GLU A 231 4.97 -12.55 12.07
C GLU A 231 6.39 -12.02 12.31
N ILE A 232 6.55 -10.85 12.95
CA ILE A 232 7.85 -10.18 13.06
C ILE A 232 8.92 -11.05 13.72
N LYS A 233 8.58 -11.86 14.73
CA LYS A 233 9.56 -12.73 15.41
C LYS A 233 10.16 -13.75 14.45
N VAL A 234 9.37 -14.27 13.50
CA VAL A 234 9.84 -15.18 12.46
C VAL A 234 10.68 -14.41 11.44
N ALA A 235 10.26 -13.22 11.05
CA ALA A 235 11.01 -12.36 10.12
C ALA A 235 12.39 -11.97 10.67
N MET A 236 12.51 -11.72 11.98
CA MET A 236 13.79 -11.41 12.64
C MET A 236 14.78 -12.58 12.61
N GLN A 237 14.31 -13.82 12.41
CA GLN A 237 15.18 -15.00 12.24
C GLN A 237 15.66 -15.17 10.80
N ARG A 238 15.02 -14.49 9.84
CA ARG A 238 15.27 -14.60 8.39
C ARG A 238 15.41 -13.20 7.78
N LEU A 239 16.30 -12.42 8.36
CA LEU A 239 16.58 -11.07 7.87
C LEU A 239 17.24 -11.13 6.50
N GLU A 240 16.75 -10.29 5.59
CA GLU A 240 17.25 -10.16 4.22
C GLU A 240 18.04 -8.85 4.07
N LYS A 241 18.51 -8.58 2.85
CA LYS A 241 19.08 -7.29 2.47
C LYS A 241 18.04 -6.42 1.76
N PRO A 242 18.10 -5.08 1.91
CA PRO A 242 17.22 -4.17 1.16
C PRO A 242 17.50 -4.26 -0.35
N ASP A 243 16.45 -4.15 -1.17
CA ASP A 243 16.53 -4.35 -2.62
C ASP A 243 16.72 -3.00 -3.35
N PHE A 244 17.96 -2.75 -3.74
CA PHE A 244 18.39 -1.52 -4.39
C PHE A 244 17.77 -1.35 -5.77
N TYR A 245 17.55 -2.45 -6.51
CA TYR A 245 16.91 -2.36 -7.82
C TYR A 245 15.46 -1.89 -7.71
N LYS A 246 14.74 -2.33 -6.66
CA LYS A 246 13.39 -1.83 -6.37
C LYS A 246 13.42 -0.34 -6.03
N PHE A 247 14.35 0.09 -5.17
CA PHE A 247 14.55 1.51 -4.87
C PHE A 247 14.82 2.33 -6.14
N LEU A 248 15.77 1.90 -6.98
CA LEU A 248 16.13 2.60 -8.20
C LEU A 248 14.96 2.75 -9.18
N ALA A 249 14.13 1.70 -9.32
CA ALA A 249 12.95 1.75 -10.16
C ALA A 249 11.97 2.84 -9.70
N ILE A 250 11.75 2.96 -8.40
CA ILE A 250 10.85 3.96 -7.79
C ILE A 250 11.46 5.34 -7.89
N ASP A 251 12.75 5.48 -7.60
CA ASP A 251 13.47 6.74 -7.67
C ASP A 251 13.41 7.32 -9.08
N ALA A 252 13.66 6.48 -10.09
CA ALA A 252 13.51 6.84 -11.50
C ALA A 252 12.06 7.21 -11.84
N GLN A 253 11.08 6.42 -11.38
CA GLN A 253 9.67 6.72 -11.60
C GLN A 253 9.27 8.09 -11.02
N GLN A 254 9.62 8.36 -9.76
CA GLN A 254 9.31 9.63 -9.09
C GLN A 254 9.94 10.82 -9.80
N LYS A 255 11.20 10.69 -10.26
CA LYS A 255 11.87 11.74 -11.04
C LYS A 255 11.19 11.98 -12.38
N LEU A 256 10.84 10.91 -13.10
CA LEU A 256 10.11 11.02 -14.38
C LEU A 256 8.74 11.66 -14.19
N GLU A 257 7.99 11.26 -13.15
CA GLU A 257 6.71 11.87 -12.80
C GLU A 257 6.85 13.35 -12.44
N LEU A 258 7.89 13.74 -11.71
CA LEU A 258 8.18 15.13 -11.39
C LEU A 258 8.50 15.95 -12.65
N ILE A 259 9.37 15.43 -13.52
CA ILE A 259 9.76 16.07 -14.79
C ILE A 259 8.54 16.23 -15.69
N MET A 260 7.84 15.14 -16.00
CA MET A 260 6.67 15.18 -16.87
C MET A 260 5.58 16.04 -16.25
N GLY A 261 5.23 15.78 -14.99
CA GLY A 261 4.18 16.48 -14.28
C GLY A 261 4.38 17.98 -14.26
N LYS A 262 5.53 18.47 -13.78
CA LYS A 262 5.80 19.91 -13.73
C LYS A 262 5.91 20.49 -15.14
N SER A 263 6.56 19.83 -16.09
CA SER A 263 6.70 20.33 -17.47
C SER A 263 5.36 20.51 -18.17
N PHE A 264 4.53 19.47 -18.17
CA PHE A 264 3.21 19.50 -18.82
C PHE A 264 2.28 20.50 -18.12
N SER A 265 2.22 20.48 -16.80
CA SER A 265 1.38 21.42 -16.04
C SER A 265 1.77 22.87 -16.34
N ARG A 266 3.07 23.18 -16.36
CA ARG A 266 3.56 24.54 -16.68
C ARG A 266 3.26 24.96 -18.11
N GLN A 267 3.48 24.08 -19.08
CA GLN A 267 3.19 24.37 -20.48
C GLN A 267 1.70 24.59 -20.71
N GLN A 268 0.86 23.71 -20.17
CA GLN A 268 -0.60 23.84 -20.25
C GLN A 268 -1.06 25.13 -19.58
N ASN A 269 -0.55 25.43 -18.38
CA ASN A 269 -0.87 26.65 -17.67
C ASN A 269 -0.52 27.91 -18.49
N LYS A 270 0.64 27.93 -19.16
CA LYS A 270 1.05 29.04 -20.04
C LYS A 270 0.09 29.21 -21.21
N VAL A 271 -0.28 28.12 -21.88
CA VAL A 271 -1.21 28.14 -23.03
C VAL A 271 -2.63 28.53 -22.62
N PHE A 272 -3.16 27.97 -21.53
CA PHE A 272 -4.54 28.25 -21.08
C PHE A 272 -4.70 29.65 -20.52
N ARG A 273 -3.73 30.18 -19.76
CA ARG A 273 -3.76 31.60 -19.34
C ARG A 273 -3.82 32.54 -20.53
N TRP A 274 -3.07 32.24 -21.58
CA TRP A 274 -3.08 33.04 -22.80
C TRP A 274 -4.42 32.92 -23.56
N ARG A 275 -4.98 31.72 -23.67
CA ARG A 275 -6.21 31.46 -24.45
C ARG A 275 -7.50 31.87 -23.72
N PHE A 276 -7.52 31.77 -22.39
CA PHE A 276 -8.68 32.01 -21.52
C PHE A 276 -8.31 32.93 -20.34
N PRO A 277 -8.01 34.22 -20.59
CA PRO A 277 -7.48 35.13 -19.58
C PRO A 277 -8.45 35.44 -18.41
N ASN A 278 -9.76 35.29 -18.63
CA ASN A 278 -10.80 35.63 -17.65
C ASN A 278 -11.25 34.44 -16.78
N HIS A 279 -10.64 33.26 -16.96
CA HIS A 279 -11.01 32.05 -16.23
C HIS A 279 -9.92 31.73 -15.20
N ASN A 280 -10.31 31.17 -14.06
CA ASN A 280 -9.32 30.76 -13.08
C ASN A 280 -8.59 29.54 -13.64
N ILE A 281 -7.26 29.56 -13.64
CA ILE A 281 -6.49 28.43 -14.16
C ILE A 281 -6.73 27.14 -13.36
N ARG A 282 -7.17 27.28 -12.10
CA ARG A 282 -7.60 26.16 -11.26
C ARG A 282 -8.82 25.44 -11.85
N ASP A 283 -9.63 26.12 -12.65
CA ASP A 283 -10.79 25.55 -13.36
C ASP A 283 -10.34 24.63 -14.50
N PHE A 284 -9.11 24.81 -15.00
CA PHE A 284 -8.47 23.98 -16.02
C PHE A 284 -7.35 23.10 -15.45
N LEU A 285 -7.31 22.87 -14.13
CA LEU A 285 -6.23 22.10 -13.52
C LEU A 285 -6.30 20.64 -14.00
N PHE A 286 -5.67 20.38 -15.13
CA PHE A 286 -5.41 19.03 -15.62
C PHE A 286 -4.43 18.39 -14.63
N LEU A 287 -4.92 17.39 -13.92
CA LEU A 287 -4.09 16.45 -13.18
C LEU A 287 -3.02 15.91 -14.14
N LEU A 288 -1.77 16.19 -13.76
CA LEU A 288 -0.49 15.76 -14.33
C LEU A 288 -0.59 14.54 -15.28
N GLY A 289 -0.28 14.75 -16.57
CA GLY A 289 -0.11 13.67 -17.56
C GLY A 289 -1.41 13.03 -18.08
N PRO A 290 -1.33 11.98 -18.92
CA PRO A 290 -2.48 11.17 -19.30
C PRO A 290 -3.06 10.50 -18.06
N ASN A 291 -4.03 11.17 -17.42
CA ASN A 291 -4.73 10.62 -16.27
C ASN A 291 -5.65 9.50 -16.75
N VAL A 292 -5.16 8.26 -16.68
CA VAL A 292 -5.87 7.04 -17.10
C VAL A 292 -7.25 6.94 -16.45
N ALA A 293 -7.42 7.42 -15.21
CA ALA A 293 -8.72 7.40 -14.54
C ALA A 293 -9.70 8.39 -15.19
N LEU A 294 -9.27 9.63 -15.47
CA LEU A 294 -10.11 10.60 -16.19
C LEU A 294 -10.43 10.10 -17.60
N THR A 295 -9.46 9.51 -18.30
CA THR A 295 -9.69 8.89 -19.61
C THR A 295 -10.78 7.83 -19.53
N LYS A 296 -10.70 6.91 -18.57
CA LYS A 296 -11.74 5.89 -18.35
C LYS A 296 -13.11 6.49 -18.02
N ILE A 297 -13.16 7.55 -17.21
CA ILE A 297 -14.41 8.24 -16.89
C ILE A 297 -15.03 8.84 -18.16
N VAL A 298 -14.23 9.53 -18.98
CA VAL A 298 -14.68 10.13 -20.25
C VAL A 298 -15.12 9.05 -21.24
N GLU A 299 -14.39 7.94 -21.33
CA GLU A 299 -14.77 6.79 -22.15
C GLU A 299 -16.12 6.21 -21.71
N GLN A 300 -16.32 5.97 -20.40
CA GLN A 300 -17.60 5.51 -19.88
C GLN A 300 -18.73 6.51 -20.09
N TYR A 301 -18.45 7.81 -19.95
CA TYR A 301 -19.42 8.86 -20.25
C TYR A 301 -19.87 8.79 -21.71
N LYS A 302 -18.92 8.71 -22.66
CA LYS A 302 -19.22 8.57 -24.10
C LYS A 302 -20.01 7.31 -24.42
N VAL A 303 -19.72 6.19 -23.74
CA VAL A 303 -20.51 4.96 -23.89
C VAL A 303 -21.95 5.17 -23.44
N LYS A 304 -22.18 5.88 -22.32
CA LYS A 304 -23.53 6.21 -21.83
C LYS A 304 -24.25 7.21 -22.71
N GLU A 305 -23.55 8.23 -23.19
CA GLU A 305 -24.10 9.26 -24.10
C GLU A 305 -24.55 8.66 -25.43
N ASN A 306 -23.81 7.66 -25.94
CA ASN A 306 -24.15 6.92 -27.15
C ASN A 306 -24.96 5.64 -26.88
N ALA A 307 -25.42 5.41 -25.65
CA ALA A 307 -26.19 4.21 -25.32
C ALA A 307 -27.58 4.30 -25.96
N THR A 308 -27.89 3.34 -26.82
CA THR A 308 -29.24 3.18 -27.34
C THR A 308 -30.14 2.52 -26.29
N GLN A 309 -31.42 2.92 -26.26
CA GLN A 309 -32.40 2.27 -25.41
C GLN A 309 -32.56 0.80 -25.83
N LYS A 310 -32.50 -0.11 -24.86
CA LYS A 310 -32.81 -1.53 -25.04
C LYS A 310 -34.09 -1.85 -24.30
N TYR A 311 -34.94 -2.65 -24.94
CA TYR A 311 -36.22 -3.09 -24.37
C TYR A 311 -36.14 -4.57 -24.02
N THR A 312 -36.63 -4.95 -22.85
CA THR A 312 -36.79 -6.34 -22.41
C THR A 312 -38.27 -6.60 -22.17
N LEU A 313 -38.71 -7.83 -22.46
CA LEU A 313 -40.08 -8.25 -22.19
C LEU A 313 -40.08 -9.24 -21.02
N GLU A 314 -40.89 -8.92 -20.01
CA GLU A 314 -41.22 -9.79 -18.88
C GLU A 314 -42.67 -10.25 -19.03
N LEU A 315 -42.90 -11.55 -18.92
CA LEU A 315 -44.22 -12.16 -18.99
C LEU A 315 -44.62 -12.63 -17.59
N THR A 316 -45.71 -12.10 -17.06
CA THR A 316 -46.31 -12.55 -15.80
C THR A 316 -47.55 -13.37 -16.10
N MET A 317 -47.60 -14.60 -15.61
CA MET A 317 -48.71 -15.53 -15.82
C MET A 317 -49.16 -16.16 -14.50
N GLU A 318 -50.44 -16.44 -14.38
CA GLU A 318 -50.99 -17.15 -13.22
C GLU A 318 -51.05 -18.65 -13.53
N VAL A 319 -50.34 -19.46 -12.74
CA VAL A 319 -50.31 -20.92 -12.85
C VAL A 319 -50.66 -21.50 -11.48
N ASN A 320 -51.74 -22.28 -11.40
CA ASN A 320 -52.18 -22.91 -10.14
C ASN A 320 -52.33 -21.91 -8.96
N ASN A 321 -52.95 -20.74 -9.21
CA ASN A 321 -53.10 -19.63 -8.25
C ASN A 321 -51.76 -19.03 -7.74
N GLN A 322 -50.67 -19.21 -8.49
CA GLN A 322 -49.39 -18.57 -8.22
C GLN A 322 -48.96 -17.71 -9.42
N ASN A 323 -48.47 -16.50 -9.14
CA ASN A 323 -47.90 -15.65 -10.17
C ASN A 323 -46.48 -16.13 -10.49
N VAL A 324 -46.27 -16.53 -11.73
CA VAL A 324 -44.98 -16.91 -12.28
C VAL A 324 -44.52 -15.82 -13.24
N THR A 325 -43.32 -15.30 -13.02
CA THR A 325 -42.65 -14.36 -13.94
C THR A 325 -41.64 -15.10 -14.79
N ALA A 326 -41.75 -14.94 -16.11
CA ALA A 326 -40.83 -15.48 -17.10
C ALA A 326 -40.17 -14.33 -17.87
N THR A 327 -38.85 -14.35 -17.94
CA THR A 327 -38.06 -13.48 -18.80
C THR A 327 -37.85 -14.15 -20.15
N LEU A 328 -38.01 -13.40 -21.25
CA LEU A 328 -37.73 -13.94 -22.58
C LEU A 328 -36.22 -14.19 -22.69
N ASP A 329 -35.85 -15.42 -23.04
CA ASP A 329 -34.46 -15.85 -23.04
C ASP A 329 -33.62 -14.99 -24.01
N SER A 330 -32.71 -14.21 -23.43
CA SER A 330 -31.66 -13.40 -24.08
C SER A 330 -32.03 -12.47 -25.25
N LYS A 331 -33.31 -12.05 -25.40
CA LYS A 331 -33.71 -11.03 -26.40
C LYS A 331 -33.94 -9.66 -25.77
N THR A 332 -32.90 -8.84 -25.75
CA THR A 332 -33.05 -7.38 -25.68
C THR A 332 -33.37 -6.84 -27.08
N PHE A 333 -34.46 -6.11 -27.24
CA PHE A 333 -34.81 -5.43 -28.49
C PHE A 333 -34.11 -4.07 -28.56
N ASN A 334 -33.57 -3.73 -29.73
CA ASN A 334 -32.90 -2.44 -29.94
C ASN A 334 -33.89 -1.33 -30.35
N ASP A 335 -35.09 -1.70 -30.77
CA ASP A 335 -36.16 -0.80 -31.19
C ASP A 335 -37.47 -1.16 -30.47
N ARG A 336 -38.29 -0.14 -30.25
CA ARG A 336 -39.53 -0.25 -29.48
C ARG A 336 -40.62 -1.00 -30.25
N GLU A 337 -40.70 -0.79 -31.56
CA GLU A 337 -41.75 -1.37 -32.41
C GLU A 337 -41.66 -2.90 -32.44
N SER A 338 -40.45 -3.46 -32.61
CA SER A 338 -40.23 -4.91 -32.56
C SER A 338 -40.58 -5.51 -31.19
N ALA A 339 -40.29 -4.78 -30.10
CA ALA A 339 -40.65 -5.21 -28.75
C ALA A 339 -42.17 -5.21 -28.55
N GLU A 340 -42.87 -4.18 -29.03
CA GLU A 340 -44.33 -4.06 -28.97
C GLU A 340 -45.03 -5.12 -29.82
N GLU A 341 -44.50 -5.44 -31.00
CA GLU A 341 -45.04 -6.49 -31.87
C GLU A 341 -44.97 -7.87 -31.20
N VAL A 342 -43.84 -8.20 -30.56
CA VAL A 342 -43.66 -9.45 -29.83
C VAL A 342 -44.54 -9.47 -28.58
N CYS A 343 -44.64 -8.36 -27.85
CA CYS A 343 -45.52 -8.22 -26.70
C CYS A 343 -46.99 -8.47 -27.07
N GLN A 344 -47.44 -7.93 -28.21
CA GLN A 344 -48.81 -8.14 -28.70
C GLN A 344 -49.07 -9.62 -29.03
N ARG A 345 -48.15 -10.27 -29.74
CA ARG A 345 -48.24 -11.72 -30.02
C ARG A 345 -48.30 -12.57 -28.76
N LEU A 346 -47.54 -12.22 -27.73
CA LEU A 346 -47.56 -12.92 -26.44
C LEU A 346 -48.87 -12.71 -25.67
N LYS A 347 -49.50 -11.53 -25.75
CA LYS A 347 -50.83 -11.28 -25.15
C LYS A 347 -51.95 -12.08 -25.81
N GLU A 348 -51.82 -12.37 -27.10
CA GLU A 348 -52.78 -13.17 -27.86
C GLU A 348 -52.60 -14.68 -27.63
N ALA A 349 -51.43 -15.10 -27.15
CA ALA A 349 -51.15 -16.48 -26.82
C ALA A 349 -52.03 -16.95 -25.64
N LYS A 350 -52.71 -18.07 -25.82
CA LYS A 350 -53.62 -18.64 -24.80
C LYS A 350 -53.00 -19.77 -23.99
N TYR A 351 -51.91 -20.34 -24.47
CA TYR A 351 -51.27 -21.52 -23.91
C TYR A 351 -49.76 -21.34 -23.95
N CYS A 352 -49.07 -21.87 -22.95
CA CYS A 352 -47.62 -22.01 -22.93
C CYS A 352 -47.29 -23.50 -22.81
N GLU A 353 -46.31 -23.97 -23.57
CA GLU A 353 -45.79 -25.34 -23.51
C GLU A 353 -44.47 -25.35 -22.74
N VAL A 354 -44.33 -26.31 -21.83
CA VAL A 354 -43.09 -26.52 -21.09
C VAL A 354 -42.15 -27.35 -21.97
N ILE A 355 -41.08 -26.71 -22.46
CA ILE A 355 -40.17 -27.28 -23.47
C ILE A 355 -39.04 -28.12 -22.83
N SER A 356 -38.83 -27.98 -21.52
CA SER A 356 -37.80 -28.69 -20.77
C SER A 356 -38.21 -28.87 -19.31
N ASP A 357 -37.76 -29.95 -18.68
CA ASP A 357 -37.98 -30.20 -17.26
C ASP A 357 -37.39 -29.07 -16.37
N PRO A 358 -38.04 -28.75 -15.23
CA PRO A 358 -37.54 -27.74 -14.30
C PRO A 358 -36.16 -28.14 -13.75
N VAL A 359 -35.15 -27.34 -14.08
CA VAL A 359 -33.81 -27.49 -13.52
C VAL A 359 -33.79 -26.81 -12.16
N SER A 360 -33.59 -27.58 -11.08
CA SER A 360 -33.30 -26.99 -9.78
C SER A 360 -31.96 -26.27 -9.84
N VAL A 361 -31.99 -24.94 -9.94
CA VAL A 361 -30.78 -24.12 -9.81
C VAL A 361 -30.45 -24.01 -8.33
N SER A 362 -29.64 -24.95 -7.82
CA SER A 362 -28.96 -24.74 -6.54
C SER A 362 -27.73 -23.87 -6.80
N GLU A 363 -27.77 -22.59 -6.43
CA GLU A 363 -26.57 -21.77 -6.37
C GLU A 363 -25.70 -22.26 -5.21
N SER A 364 -24.81 -23.22 -5.48
CA SER A 364 -23.72 -23.53 -4.58
C SER A 364 -22.68 -22.42 -4.71
N ILE A 365 -22.68 -21.46 -3.79
CA ILE A 365 -21.61 -20.47 -3.70
C ILE A 365 -20.35 -21.21 -3.24
N GLY A 366 -19.45 -21.49 -4.19
CA GLY A 366 -18.14 -22.05 -3.90
C GLY A 366 -17.29 -21.11 -3.04
N PRO A 367 -16.15 -21.56 -2.51
CA PRO A 367 -15.27 -20.71 -1.74
C PRO A 367 -14.86 -19.48 -2.58
N LEU A 368 -14.92 -18.30 -1.97
CA LEU A 368 -14.47 -17.07 -2.61
C LEU A 368 -12.94 -16.98 -2.54
N PRO A 369 -12.30 -16.38 -3.56
CA PRO A 369 -10.88 -16.04 -3.45
C PRO A 369 -10.67 -14.97 -2.37
N GLY A 370 -9.43 -14.79 -1.93
CA GLY A 370 -9.07 -13.80 -0.94
C GLY A 370 -9.32 -12.37 -1.42
N LEU A 371 -9.64 -11.49 -0.47
CA LEU A 371 -9.99 -10.10 -0.76
C LEU A 371 -8.75 -9.26 -1.10
N ASN A 372 -8.75 -8.61 -2.27
CA ASN A 372 -7.70 -7.64 -2.64
C ASN A 372 -8.13 -6.18 -2.37
N THR A 373 -7.21 -5.23 -2.56
CA THR A 373 -7.47 -3.79 -2.33
C THR A 373 -8.63 -3.26 -3.18
N SER A 374 -8.69 -3.65 -4.45
CA SER A 374 -9.65 -3.09 -5.40
C SER A 374 -11.08 -3.57 -5.11
N GLU A 375 -11.24 -4.85 -4.80
CA GLU A 375 -12.52 -5.45 -4.41
C GLU A 375 -13.02 -4.87 -3.09
N LEU A 376 -12.14 -4.77 -2.08
CA LEU A 376 -12.49 -4.14 -0.81
C LEU A 376 -12.96 -2.70 -1.04
N PHE A 377 -12.21 -1.91 -1.80
CA PHE A 377 -12.54 -0.50 -2.00
C PHE A 377 -13.82 -0.31 -2.82
N GLN A 378 -14.04 -1.13 -3.85
CA GLN A 378 -15.29 -1.12 -4.62
C GLN A 378 -16.49 -1.48 -3.76
N PHE A 379 -16.39 -2.56 -2.98
CA PHE A 379 -17.45 -3.00 -2.08
C PHE A 379 -17.77 -1.91 -1.05
N MET A 380 -16.74 -1.36 -0.40
CA MET A 380 -16.95 -0.38 0.66
C MET A 380 -17.45 0.96 0.12
N SER A 381 -16.94 1.42 -1.01
CA SER A 381 -17.39 2.67 -1.63
C SER A 381 -18.84 2.54 -2.11
N LYS A 382 -19.22 1.41 -2.71
CA LYS A 382 -20.59 1.15 -3.18
C LYS A 382 -21.60 1.06 -2.04
N ASN A 383 -21.26 0.36 -0.95
CA ASN A 383 -22.21 0.05 0.12
C ASN A 383 -22.22 1.09 1.25
N PHE A 384 -21.10 1.81 1.46
CA PHE A 384 -20.96 2.76 2.57
C PHE A 384 -20.65 4.19 2.13
N GLY A 385 -20.52 4.45 0.81
CA GLY A 385 -20.30 5.79 0.28
C GLY A 385 -18.93 6.40 0.61
N LEU A 386 -17.97 5.59 1.09
CA LEU A 386 -16.66 6.05 1.50
C LEU A 386 -15.76 6.35 0.30
N SER A 387 -15.01 7.45 0.39
CA SER A 387 -13.98 7.76 -0.61
C SER A 387 -12.79 6.82 -0.51
N LEU A 388 -12.06 6.63 -1.61
CA LEU A 388 -10.86 5.80 -1.63
C LEU A 388 -9.78 6.29 -0.65
N LEU A 389 -9.70 7.61 -0.43
CA LEU A 389 -8.75 8.20 0.50
C LEU A 389 -9.10 7.83 1.95
N GLU A 390 -10.37 7.96 2.33
CA GLU A 390 -10.85 7.56 3.67
C GLU A 390 -10.64 6.06 3.89
N LEU A 391 -10.93 5.24 2.87
CA LEU A 391 -10.74 3.79 2.93
C LEU A 391 -9.28 3.39 3.11
N ASP A 392 -8.36 3.96 2.34
CA ASP A 392 -6.92 3.70 2.53
C ASP A 392 -6.50 4.12 3.94
N GLN A 393 -6.90 5.30 4.43
CA GLN A 393 -6.57 5.74 5.78
C GLN A 393 -7.10 4.80 6.87
N ILE A 394 -8.35 4.34 6.77
CA ILE A 394 -8.95 3.40 7.71
C ILE A 394 -8.20 2.07 7.70
N CYS A 395 -8.00 1.49 6.51
CA CYS A 395 -7.32 0.20 6.37
C CYS A 395 -5.88 0.27 6.87
N GLN A 396 -5.18 1.36 6.55
CA GLN A 396 -3.82 1.62 7.02
C GLN A 396 -3.73 1.75 8.55
N LYS A 397 -4.74 2.32 9.21
CA LYS A 397 -4.83 2.36 10.68
C LYS A 397 -5.08 0.98 11.27
N LEU A 398 -5.95 0.18 10.65
CA LEU A 398 -6.22 -1.19 11.09
C LEU A 398 -4.96 -2.06 10.97
N TYR A 399 -4.24 -1.95 9.85
CA TYR A 399 -2.99 -2.64 9.62
C TYR A 399 -1.89 -2.21 10.60
N ALA A 400 -1.70 -0.90 10.83
CA ALA A 400 -0.71 -0.41 11.79
C ALA A 400 -0.98 -0.87 13.23
N LYS A 401 -2.25 -1.14 13.58
CA LYS A 401 -2.65 -1.73 14.87
C LYS A 401 -2.62 -3.26 14.89
N ALA A 402 -2.15 -3.86 13.80
CA ALA A 402 -2.04 -5.29 13.57
C ALA A 402 -3.37 -6.03 13.53
N PHE A 403 -4.49 -5.41 13.12
CA PHE A 403 -5.80 -6.06 13.02
C PHE A 403 -6.04 -6.79 11.70
N ILE A 404 -5.38 -6.35 10.63
CA ILE A 404 -5.46 -6.94 9.29
C ILE A 404 -4.05 -7.08 8.69
N THR A 405 -3.89 -7.90 7.66
CA THR A 405 -2.71 -7.88 6.78
C THR A 405 -2.63 -6.58 5.97
N ASN A 406 -1.49 -6.31 5.33
CA ASN A 406 -1.29 -5.08 4.55
C ASN A 406 -2.42 -4.90 3.51
N PRO A 407 -3.22 -3.82 3.59
CA PRO A 407 -4.37 -3.60 2.73
C PRO A 407 -4.01 -3.20 1.30
N ARG A 408 -2.73 -3.02 0.99
CA ARG A 408 -2.21 -2.71 -0.35
C ARG A 408 -1.67 -3.98 -1.00
N THR A 409 -2.58 -4.81 -1.51
CA THR A 409 -2.29 -6.13 -2.07
C THR A 409 -3.13 -6.38 -3.31
N LYS A 410 -2.51 -6.95 -4.35
CA LYS A 410 -3.22 -7.49 -5.51
C LYS A 410 -3.51 -8.98 -5.35
N SER A 411 -2.97 -9.61 -4.31
CA SER A 411 -3.12 -11.04 -4.09
C SER A 411 -4.56 -11.37 -3.72
N THR A 412 -5.09 -12.39 -4.39
CA THR A 412 -6.34 -13.06 -4.03
C THR A 412 -6.10 -14.52 -3.65
N LYS A 413 -4.84 -14.98 -3.66
CA LYS A 413 -4.46 -16.34 -3.27
C LYS A 413 -4.12 -16.39 -1.78
N TYR A 414 -4.84 -17.23 -1.03
CA TYR A 414 -4.58 -17.41 0.39
C TYR A 414 -3.20 -18.05 0.67
N PRO A 415 -2.54 -17.68 1.78
CA PRO A 415 -1.32 -18.35 2.22
C PRO A 415 -1.62 -19.76 2.73
N SER A 416 -0.65 -20.67 2.67
CA SER A 416 -0.83 -22.08 3.05
C SER A 416 -1.25 -22.28 4.52
N ASN A 417 -0.88 -21.35 5.40
CA ASN A 417 -1.23 -21.37 6.83
C ASN A 417 -2.60 -20.73 7.15
N ILE A 418 -3.38 -20.30 6.15
CA ILE A 418 -4.67 -19.62 6.37
C ILE A 418 -5.64 -20.46 7.22
N GLY A 419 -5.57 -21.79 7.12
CA GLY A 419 -6.44 -22.69 7.85
C GLY A 419 -6.32 -22.51 9.36
N ASP A 420 -5.12 -22.27 9.88
CA ASP A 420 -4.89 -22.05 11.31
C ASP A 420 -5.42 -20.68 11.75
N CYS A 421 -5.21 -19.64 10.93
CA CYS A 421 -5.77 -18.31 11.17
C CYS A 421 -7.31 -18.33 11.20
N VAL A 422 -7.93 -19.04 10.26
CA VAL A 422 -9.40 -19.16 10.18
C VAL A 422 -9.95 -19.95 11.38
N LYS A 423 -9.33 -21.07 11.75
CA LYS A 423 -9.71 -21.83 12.96
C LYS A 423 -9.58 -20.97 14.22
N TYR A 424 -8.49 -20.22 14.35
CA TYR A 424 -8.30 -19.30 15.45
C TYR A 424 -9.39 -18.22 15.48
N PHE A 425 -9.68 -17.63 14.31
CA PHE A 425 -10.73 -16.63 14.15
C PHE A 425 -12.09 -17.19 14.57
N LEU A 426 -12.52 -18.32 14.02
CA LEU A 426 -13.80 -18.95 14.35
C LEU A 426 -13.94 -19.32 15.83
N ARG A 427 -12.85 -19.73 16.49
CA ARG A 427 -12.87 -20.01 17.93
C ARG A 427 -13.00 -18.75 18.79
N THR A 428 -12.42 -17.64 18.34
CA THR A 428 -12.26 -16.42 19.15
C THR A 428 -13.36 -15.40 18.87
N PHE A 429 -13.87 -15.37 17.66
CA PHE A 429 -14.82 -14.38 17.15
C PHE A 429 -16.20 -14.44 17.84
N PRO A 430 -16.88 -15.59 17.99
CA PRO A 430 -18.19 -15.68 18.66
C PRO A 430 -18.15 -15.24 20.13
N ARG A 431 -16.98 -15.32 20.77
CA ARG A 431 -16.80 -14.93 22.18
C ARG A 431 -16.59 -13.43 22.39
N ARG A 432 -16.26 -12.69 21.32
CA ARG A 432 -15.83 -11.27 21.40
C ARG A 432 -16.75 -10.29 20.70
N VAL A 433 -17.68 -10.78 19.88
CA VAL A 433 -18.67 -9.94 19.19
C VAL A 433 -20.03 -10.16 19.85
N SER A 434 -20.63 -9.08 20.36
CA SER A 434 -21.97 -9.13 20.94
C SER A 434 -23.01 -9.55 19.88
N PRO A 435 -24.05 -10.33 20.21
CA PRO A 435 -25.15 -10.66 19.29
C PRO A 435 -25.82 -9.43 18.64
N SER A 436 -25.63 -8.25 19.22
CA SER A 436 -26.11 -6.95 18.73
C SER A 436 -25.55 -6.48 17.37
N TYR A 437 -24.56 -7.18 16.78
CA TYR A 437 -23.98 -6.82 15.47
C TYR A 437 -24.62 -7.54 14.29
N GLY A 438 -25.66 -8.36 14.50
CA GLY A 438 -26.39 -9.02 13.41
C GLY A 438 -25.56 -10.04 12.62
N ILE A 439 -24.40 -10.46 13.15
CA ILE A 439 -23.60 -11.52 12.54
C ILE A 439 -24.20 -12.85 12.98
N PRO A 440 -24.64 -13.72 12.05
CA PRO A 440 -25.18 -15.02 12.41
C PRO A 440 -24.14 -15.82 13.20
N GLU A 441 -24.59 -16.64 14.16
CA GLU A 441 -23.72 -17.57 14.88
C GLU A 441 -23.00 -18.46 13.86
N VAL A 442 -21.72 -18.17 13.63
CA VAL A 442 -20.89 -19.03 12.78
C VAL A 442 -20.57 -20.27 13.61
N SER A 443 -21.19 -21.39 13.25
CA SER A 443 -20.88 -22.68 13.86
C SER A 443 -19.38 -22.94 13.77
N THR A 444 -18.77 -23.30 14.89
CA THR A 444 -17.36 -23.73 14.93
C THR A 444 -17.11 -24.99 14.09
N ASP A 445 -18.18 -25.72 13.76
CA ASP A 445 -18.14 -26.98 13.02
C ASP A 445 -18.55 -26.79 11.55
N MET A 446 -18.61 -25.55 11.05
CA MET A 446 -18.86 -25.30 9.63
C MET A 446 -17.78 -25.99 8.79
N PRO A 447 -18.13 -26.92 7.87
CA PRO A 447 -17.16 -27.60 7.03
C PRO A 447 -16.60 -26.61 6.01
N LEU A 448 -15.52 -25.90 6.39
CA LEU A 448 -14.80 -25.03 5.49
C LEU A 448 -13.95 -25.88 4.54
N ASN A 449 -14.22 -25.77 3.24
CA ASN A 449 -13.38 -26.38 2.21
C ASN A 449 -12.11 -25.53 1.98
N ILE A 450 -11.23 -25.51 2.98
CA ILE A 450 -9.97 -24.74 2.98
C ILE A 450 -9.10 -25.17 1.80
N ASP A 451 -9.06 -26.45 1.47
CA ASP A 451 -8.26 -26.99 0.36
C ASP A 451 -8.71 -26.45 -1.00
N ALA A 452 -10.03 -26.26 -1.19
CA ALA A 452 -10.54 -25.61 -2.40
C ALA A 452 -10.22 -24.11 -2.41
N ALA A 453 -10.37 -23.41 -1.28
CA ALA A 453 -10.04 -21.99 -1.18
C ALA A 453 -8.55 -21.69 -1.46
N LEU A 454 -7.64 -22.54 -0.98
CA LEU A 454 -6.19 -22.44 -1.21
C LEU A 454 -5.79 -22.56 -2.69
N LYS A 455 -6.62 -23.19 -3.52
CA LYS A 455 -6.39 -23.35 -4.96
C LYS A 455 -6.88 -22.16 -5.78
N LEU A 456 -7.63 -21.24 -5.17
CA LEU A 456 -8.19 -20.08 -5.85
C LEU A 456 -7.29 -18.85 -5.76
N GLY A 457 -7.55 -17.91 -6.67
CA GLY A 457 -6.92 -16.61 -6.70
C GLY A 457 -5.54 -16.58 -7.35
N VAL A 458 -4.99 -15.37 -7.44
CA VAL A 458 -3.69 -15.06 -8.03
C VAL A 458 -2.78 -14.52 -6.92
N ALA A 459 -1.55 -15.04 -6.85
CA ALA A 459 -0.57 -14.56 -5.87
C ALA A 459 0.08 -13.27 -6.37
N ASP A 460 0.31 -12.35 -5.43
CA ASP A 460 1.27 -11.25 -5.55
C ASP A 460 2.52 -11.65 -4.74
N ASP A 461 3.70 -11.24 -5.20
CA ASP A 461 4.97 -11.57 -4.55
C ASP A 461 5.17 -10.83 -3.22
N ASN A 462 4.36 -9.80 -2.96
CA ASN A 462 4.61 -8.85 -1.87
C ASN A 462 3.78 -9.11 -0.61
N HIS A 463 2.49 -9.45 -0.75
CA HIS A 463 1.56 -9.56 0.37
C HIS A 463 0.46 -10.61 0.11
N PRO A 464 -0.03 -11.31 1.15
CA PRO A 464 -1.23 -12.12 1.07
C PRO A 464 -2.47 -11.24 0.84
N PRO A 465 -3.65 -11.84 0.61
CA PRO A 465 -4.91 -11.13 0.60
C PRO A 465 -5.19 -10.42 1.94
N ILE A 466 -6.14 -9.49 1.93
CA ILE A 466 -6.58 -8.76 3.11
C ILE A 466 -7.36 -9.72 4.01
N ILE A 467 -6.77 -10.08 5.14
CA ILE A 467 -7.34 -11.01 6.13
C ILE A 467 -7.21 -10.44 7.54
N PRO A 468 -8.17 -10.71 8.45
CA PRO A 468 -8.01 -10.42 9.86
C PRO A 468 -6.85 -11.21 10.46
N THR A 469 -6.13 -10.60 11.39
CA THR A 469 -5.10 -11.29 12.18
C THR A 469 -5.71 -11.89 13.46
N GLU A 470 -4.86 -12.46 14.31
CA GLU A 470 -5.26 -12.96 15.64
C GLU A 470 -5.67 -11.84 16.62
N LYS A 471 -5.35 -10.58 16.31
CA LYS A 471 -5.66 -9.43 17.16
C LYS A 471 -6.99 -8.80 16.75
N PHE A 472 -7.85 -8.52 17.74
CA PHE A 472 -9.15 -7.91 17.52
C PHE A 472 -9.28 -6.55 18.23
N PRO A 473 -10.00 -5.57 17.65
CA PRO A 473 -10.31 -4.33 18.34
C PRO A 473 -11.19 -4.61 19.55
N SER A 474 -10.79 -4.17 20.74
CA SER A 474 -11.56 -4.35 21.98
C SER A 474 -12.87 -3.53 22.03
N ASN A 475 -13.01 -2.51 21.16
CA ASN A 475 -14.14 -1.57 21.13
C ASN A 475 -14.70 -1.35 19.71
N ILE A 476 -15.18 -2.42 19.05
CA ILE A 476 -15.91 -2.32 17.76
C ILE A 476 -17.16 -1.40 17.88
N THR A 477 -17.65 -1.19 19.11
CA THR A 477 -18.83 -0.39 19.50
C THR A 477 -18.80 1.08 19.04
N ARG A 478 -17.62 1.71 18.92
CA ARG A 478 -17.53 3.12 18.51
C ARG A 478 -17.50 3.30 16.99
N ILE A 479 -16.79 2.40 16.29
CA ILE A 479 -16.65 2.43 14.83
C ILE A 479 -18.00 2.07 14.16
N HIS A 480 -18.71 1.07 14.70
CA HIS A 480 -20.03 0.71 14.17
C HIS A 480 -21.05 1.83 14.36
N LYS A 481 -21.04 2.52 15.53
CA LYS A 481 -21.93 3.67 15.78
C LYS A 481 -21.69 4.83 14.83
N SER A 482 -20.43 5.12 14.47
CA SER A 482 -20.12 6.17 13.49
C SER A 482 -20.53 5.83 12.06
N PHE A 483 -20.60 4.54 11.70
CA PHE A 483 -21.08 4.12 10.38
C PHE A 483 -22.61 4.01 10.28
N THR A 484 -23.29 3.70 11.39
CA THR A 484 -24.76 3.62 11.41
C THR A 484 -25.44 4.97 11.66
N GLN A 485 -24.79 5.92 12.35
CA GLN A 485 -25.36 7.25 12.60
C GLN A 485 -25.35 8.17 11.38
N THR A 486 -24.56 7.87 10.35
CA THR A 486 -24.60 8.58 9.05
C THR A 486 -25.69 8.06 8.11
N GLN A 487 -26.43 7.02 8.49
CA GLN A 487 -27.54 6.45 7.72
C GLN A 487 -28.93 6.67 8.36
N SER A 488 -29.04 7.52 9.40
CA SER A 488 -30.34 7.90 9.98
C SER A 488 -30.78 9.29 9.53
#